data_AF-A0ABD0QJA8-F1
#
_entry.id   AF-A0ABD0QJA8-F1
#
_cell.length_a   1.000
_cell.length_b   1.000
_cell.length_c   1.000
_cell.angle_alpha   90.00
_cell.angle_beta   90.00
_cell.angle_gamma   90.00
#
_symmetry.space_group_name_H-M   'P 1'
#
loop_
_entity.id
_entity.type
_entity.pdbx_description
1 polymer ?
#
loop_
_entity_poly.entity_id
_entity_poly.type
_entity_poly.pdbx_seq_one_letter_code
_entity_poly.pdbx_strand_id
1 'polypeptide(L)'
;QPKVKLSSVTRAGGRHLAVLMCSAYEFYPPHIKVSWLRDGKPVTSEVTSTMEMADGDWYYQIHSELEYTPKSGEKISCMVEHASFNKPMIYDW
;
A
#
# COMPACT_ATOMS: atom_id res chain seq x y z
N GLN A 1 -0.67 10.31 12.92
CA GLN A 1 -1.22 9.93 11.60
C GLN A 1 -0.18 9.06 10.91
N PRO A 2 -0.57 8.00 10.17
CA PRO A 2 0.38 7.12 9.51
C PRO A 2 1.30 7.87 8.55
N LYS A 3 2.59 7.56 8.59
CA LYS A 3 3.54 7.97 7.55
C LYS A 3 3.52 6.93 6.44
N VAL A 4 3.13 7.31 5.23
CA VAL A 4 2.95 6.37 4.11
C VAL A 4 4.07 6.53 3.09
N LYS A 5 4.64 5.39 2.66
CA LYS A 5 5.66 5.32 1.62
C LYS A 5 5.22 4.33 0.54
N LEU A 6 5.27 4.78 -0.70
CA LEU A 6 4.99 3.97 -1.89
C LEU A 6 6.29 3.71 -2.65
N SER A 7 6.56 2.47 -3.02
CA SER A 7 7.82 2.06 -3.66
C SER A 7 7.64 0.88 -4.61
N SER A 8 8.50 0.75 -5.63
CA SER A 8 8.59 -0.44 -6.46
C SER A 8 9.63 -1.39 -5.86
N VAL A 9 9.19 -2.63 -5.60
CA VAL A 9 10.04 -3.71 -5.06
C VAL A 9 10.66 -4.52 -6.21
N THR A 10 9.91 -4.73 -7.29
CA THR A 10 10.43 -5.39 -8.50
C THR A 10 9.97 -4.61 -9.73
N ARG A 11 10.92 -4.28 -10.62
CA ARG A 11 10.64 -3.61 -11.89
C ARG A 11 10.18 -4.63 -12.92
N ALA A 12 9.22 -4.22 -13.74
CA ALA A 12 8.78 -5.04 -14.87
C ALA A 12 9.93 -5.29 -15.84
N GLY A 13 10.18 -6.55 -16.15
CA GLY A 13 11.21 -6.98 -17.10
C GLY A 13 10.82 -8.27 -17.80
N GLY A 14 10.59 -8.20 -19.12
CA GLY A 14 10.22 -9.37 -19.92
C GLY A 14 8.84 -9.93 -19.55
N ARG A 15 8.80 -11.20 -19.11
CA ARG A 15 7.59 -11.93 -18.69
C ARG A 15 7.26 -11.79 -17.20
N HIS A 16 8.05 -11.05 -16.42
CA HIS A 16 7.89 -10.98 -14.97
C HIS A 16 6.90 -9.88 -14.55
N LEU A 17 6.10 -10.19 -13.53
CA LEU A 17 5.23 -9.26 -12.83
C LEU A 17 6.07 -8.17 -12.16
N ALA A 18 5.54 -6.95 -12.13
CA ALA A 18 6.07 -5.87 -11.29
C ALA A 18 5.40 -5.92 -9.92
N VAL A 19 6.10 -5.43 -8.90
CA VAL A 19 5.59 -5.39 -7.53
C VAL A 19 5.71 -3.97 -7.00
N LEU A 20 4.59 -3.43 -6.52
CA LEU A 20 4.56 -2.21 -5.71
C LEU A 20 4.35 -2.57 -4.26
N MET A 21 4.92 -1.77 -3.37
CA MET A 21 4.74 -1.87 -1.93
C MET A 21 4.32 -0.52 -1.37
N CYS A 22 3.22 -0.54 -0.63
CA CYS A 22 2.71 0.56 0.16
C CYS A 22 2.90 0.25 1.64
N SER A 23 3.74 1.03 2.31
CA SER A 23 4.06 0.87 3.72
C SER A 23 3.48 2.04 4.51
N ALA A 24 2.73 1.77 5.57
CA ALA A 24 2.30 2.77 6.55
C ALA A 24 3.00 2.51 7.89
N TYR A 25 3.60 3.56 8.45
CA TYR A 25 4.43 3.51 9.66
C TYR A 25 3.89 4.43 10.75
N GLU A 26 4.36 4.21 11.99
CA GLU A 26 4.18 5.11 13.13
C GLU A 26 2.71 5.47 13.40
N PHE A 27 1.81 4.48 13.33
CA PHE A 27 0.38 4.71 13.53
C PHE A 27 -0.18 4.01 14.77
N TYR A 28 -1.22 4.64 15.31
CA TYR A 28 -2.08 4.17 16.39
C TYR A 28 -3.43 4.88 16.25
N PRO A 29 -4.58 4.23 16.50
CA PRO A 29 -4.77 2.83 16.92
C PRO A 29 -4.38 1.80 15.84
N PRO A 30 -4.28 0.49 16.14
CA PRO A 30 -3.88 -0.54 15.17
C PRO A 30 -4.85 -0.71 13.99
N HIS A 31 -6.09 -0.24 14.13
CA HIS A 31 -7.11 -0.37 13.09
C HIS A 31 -6.78 0.54 11.89
N ILE A 32 -6.21 -0.05 10.86
CA ILE A 32 -5.89 0.57 9.58
C ILE A 32 -6.33 -0.35 8.44
N LYS A 33 -6.69 0.23 7.29
CA LYS A 33 -6.91 -0.50 6.05
C LYS A 33 -6.04 0.09 4.95
N VAL A 34 -5.25 -0.77 4.33
CA VAL A 34 -4.47 -0.44 3.13
C VAL A 34 -5.07 -1.19 1.96
N SER A 35 -5.36 -0.50 0.86
CA SER A 35 -6.00 -1.07 -0.32
C SER A 35 -5.38 -0.49 -1.57
N TRP A 36 -5.47 -1.21 -2.68
CA TRP A 36 -4.96 -0.76 -3.97
C TRP A 36 -6.10 -0.32 -4.88
N LEU A 37 -5.85 0.74 -5.63
CA LEU A 37 -6.72 1.23 -6.69
C LEU A 37 -5.99 1.09 -8.03
N ARG A 38 -6.67 0.57 -9.04
CA ARG A 38 -6.25 0.62 -10.44
C ARG A 38 -7.31 1.38 -11.22
N ASP A 39 -6.90 2.51 -11.82
CA ASP A 39 -7.78 3.43 -12.55
C ASP A 39 -9.00 3.85 -11.70
N GLY A 40 -8.76 4.09 -10.41
CA GLY A 40 -9.78 4.48 -9.43
C GLY A 40 -10.68 3.35 -8.93
N LYS A 41 -10.47 2.11 -9.38
CA LYS A 41 -11.25 0.94 -8.95
C LYS A 41 -10.46 0.08 -7.95
N PRO A 42 -11.08 -0.41 -6.87
CA PRO A 42 -10.42 -1.32 -5.92
C PRO A 42 -9.88 -2.58 -6.60
N VAL A 43 -8.67 -2.97 -6.22
CA VAL A 43 -8.02 -4.22 -6.60
C VAL A 43 -7.95 -5.13 -5.38
N THR A 44 -8.47 -6.34 -5.51
CA THR A 44 -8.47 -7.34 -4.43
C THR A 44 -7.70 -8.62 -4.79
N SER A 45 -7.37 -8.82 -6.06
CA SER A 45 -6.53 -9.93 -6.53
C SER A 45 -5.06 -9.54 -6.46
N GLU A 46 -4.17 -10.50 -6.19
CA GLU A 46 -2.72 -10.30 -6.22
C GLU A 46 -2.23 -9.23 -5.21
N VAL A 47 -2.98 -9.09 -4.10
CA VAL A 47 -2.64 -8.20 -2.99
C VAL A 47 -2.30 -9.03 -1.76
N THR A 48 -1.10 -8.81 -1.22
CA THR A 48 -0.66 -9.40 0.05
C THR A 48 -0.49 -8.29 1.06
N SER A 49 -0.82 -8.51 2.33
CA SER A 49 -0.64 -7.49 3.37
C SER A 49 -0.19 -8.09 4.69
N THR A 50 0.85 -7.50 5.27
CA THR A 50 1.49 -7.95 6.50
C THR A 50 1.50 -6.79 7.49
N MET A 51 0.93 -7.01 8.68
CA MET A 51 0.96 -6.04 9.78
C MET A 51 1.94 -6.51 10.85
N GLU A 52 2.74 -5.59 11.36
CA GLU A 52 3.76 -5.84 12.35
C GLU A 52 3.73 -4.73 13.40
N MET A 53 4.18 -5.04 14.62
CA MET A 53 4.47 -4.03 15.64
C MET A 53 5.99 -3.83 15.64
N ALA A 54 6.45 -2.59 15.51
CA ALA A 54 7.87 -2.31 15.59
C ALA A 54 8.38 -2.62 17.00
N ASP A 55 9.49 -3.35 17.08
CA ASP A 55 10.12 -3.65 18.37
C ASP A 55 10.66 -2.37 19.01
N GLY A 56 10.41 -2.19 20.32
CA GLY A 56 10.93 -1.07 21.12
C GLY A 56 10.11 0.23 21.14
N ASP A 57 9.34 0.57 20.09
CA ASP A 57 8.71 1.90 19.97
C ASP A 57 7.16 1.92 20.09
N TRP A 58 6.50 0.78 20.36
CA TRP A 58 5.04 0.62 20.53
C TRP A 58 4.15 1.05 19.33
N TYR A 59 4.73 1.41 18.19
CA TYR A 59 3.97 1.81 17.00
C TYR A 59 3.73 0.63 16.05
N TYR A 60 2.58 0.66 15.38
CA TYR A 60 2.24 -0.32 14.34
C TYR A 60 2.81 0.10 12.98
N GLN A 61 3.13 -0.90 12.18
CA GLN A 61 3.43 -0.76 10.76
C GLN A 61 2.64 -1.80 9.94
N ILE A 62 2.29 -1.45 8.71
CA ILE A 62 1.65 -2.37 7.77
C ILE A 62 2.28 -2.19 6.39
N HIS A 63 2.55 -3.32 5.73
CA HIS A 63 3.08 -3.41 4.38
C HIS A 63 2.05 -4.10 3.51
N SER A 64 1.64 -3.45 2.42
CA SER A 64 0.76 -4.02 1.42
C SER A 64 1.51 -4.09 0.10
N GLU A 65 1.52 -5.25 -0.53
CA GLU A 65 2.14 -5.49 -1.82
C GLU A 65 1.07 -5.72 -2.88
N LEU A 66 1.30 -5.20 -4.08
CA LEU A 66 0.50 -5.47 -5.27
C LEU A 66 1.40 -6.02 -6.37
N GLU A 67 1.17 -7.27 -6.74
CA GLU A 67 1.73 -7.85 -7.95
C GLU A 67 0.87 -7.46 -9.15
N TYR A 68 1.51 -7.02 -10.23
CA TYR A 68 0.79 -6.61 -11.43
C TYR A 68 1.58 -6.72 -12.72
N THR A 69 0.84 -6.78 -13.82
CA THR A 69 1.38 -6.62 -15.17
C THR A 69 1.19 -5.18 -15.61
N PRO A 70 2.27 -4.41 -15.84
CA PRO A 70 2.15 -3.01 -16.25
C PRO A 70 1.42 -2.86 -17.58
N LYS A 71 0.55 -1.87 -17.63
CA LYS A 71 -0.17 -1.43 -18.82
C LYS A 71 0.13 0.04 -19.06
N SER A 72 0.33 0.41 -20.33
CA SER A 72 0.59 1.80 -20.69
C SER A 72 -0.59 2.68 -20.28
N GLY A 73 -0.33 3.73 -19.51
CA GLY A 73 -1.32 4.72 -19.10
C GLY A 73 -2.22 4.34 -17.93
N GLU A 74 -2.02 3.19 -17.29
CA GLU A 74 -2.77 2.86 -16.07
C GLU A 74 -2.33 3.73 -14.89
N LYS A 75 -3.26 4.00 -13.98
CA LYS A 75 -2.98 4.68 -12.71
C LYS A 75 -3.13 3.70 -11.56
N ILE A 76 -2.04 3.47 -10.84
CA ILE A 76 -2.07 2.64 -9.64
C ILE A 76 -1.87 3.54 -8.43
N SER A 77 -2.73 3.37 -7.43
CA SER A 77 -2.67 4.16 -6.20
C SER A 77 -2.85 3.26 -4.98
N CYS A 78 -2.19 3.62 -3.89
CA CYS A 78 -2.44 3.06 -2.57
C CYS A 78 -3.44 3.95 -1.82
N MET A 79 -4.49 3.35 -1.27
CA MET A 79 -5.49 4.01 -0.44
C MET A 79 -5.34 3.54 1.01
N VAL A 80 -5.26 4.50 1.94
CA VAL A 80 -5.08 4.25 3.36
C VAL A 80 -6.25 4.86 4.15
N GLU A 81 -6.94 4.01 4.91
CA GLU A 81 -8.02 4.39 5.83
C GLU A 81 -7.53 4.17 7.26
N HIS A 82 -7.54 5.23 8.08
CA HIS A 82 -7.10 5.18 9.47
C HIS A 82 -7.86 6.22 10.29
N ALA A 83 -8.12 5.95 11.57
CA ALA A 83 -8.91 6.83 12.45
C ALA A 83 -8.34 8.25 12.62
N SER A 84 -7.04 8.45 12.35
CA SER A 84 -6.42 9.77 12.38
C SER A 84 -6.70 10.62 11.13
N PHE A 85 -7.32 10.07 10.09
CA PHE A 85 -7.65 10.80 8.86
C PHE A 85 -9.14 11.09 8.82
N ASN A 86 -9.52 12.32 8.40
CA ASN A 86 -10.93 12.68 8.21
C ASN A 86 -11.56 12.02 6.98
N LYS A 87 -10.73 11.52 6.05
CA LYS A 87 -11.12 10.83 4.82
C LYS A 87 -10.00 9.86 4.40
N PRO A 88 -10.28 8.87 3.54
CA PRO A 88 -9.23 8.02 2.96
C PRO A 88 -8.15 8.85 2.27
N MET A 89 -6.89 8.50 2.50
CA MET A 89 -5.74 9.12 1.86
C MET A 89 -5.31 8.29 0.66
N ILE A 90 -5.10 8.93 -0.50
CA ILE A 90 -4.70 8.27 -1.75
C ILE A 90 -3.28 8.72 -2.10
N TYR A 91 -2.43 7.75 -2.43
CA TYR A 91 -1.04 7.93 -2.81
C TYR A 91 -0.82 7.31 -4.19
N ASP A 92 -0.54 8.14 -5.19
CA ASP A 92 -0.34 7.69 -6.57
C ASP A 92 1.11 7.23 -6.80
N TRP A 93 1.28 6.16 -7.58
CA TRP A 93 2.58 5.62 -8.01
C TRP A 93 3.16 6.36 -9.22
#